data_AF-A0A927LSA2-F1
#
_entry.id   AF-A0A927LSA2-F1
#
_cell.length_a   1.000
_cell.length_b   1.000
_cell.length_c   1.000
_cell.angle_alpha   90.00
_cell.angle_beta   90.00
_cell.angle_gamma   90.00
#
_symmetry.space_group_name_H-M   'P 1'
#
loop_
_entity.id
_entity.type
_entity.pdbx_description
1 polymer ?
#
loop_
_entity_poly.entity_id
_entity_poly.type
_entity_poly.pdbx_seq_one_letter_code
_entity_poly.pdbx_strand_id
1 'polypeptide(L)'
;MSSIIDRAIEFAARAHRGQVRKGTDIPYVSHPFAVGMILQEARCKPEVIAAGILHDTLEDTETTYEDLHRLFGAQVADIVLGCSEPDKSLSWEERKEHTIQYLKTAPRPIRMVACADKLHNVRSTIRAMEAEGESVWKRFKRGKEQQTWYYRQLIESLGYESGFPLLTLLEQEIEALFGSGRSEGTVRAEIDNERIDALFTSIYNPPGEHSEQAGELHIQSLLDEILALRDRIRYEDEPFQAMAEYLVERGVQFEQSEGSELIIAFCAALKQKLGWYNYEVYEHFRRNWKKGSF
;
A
#
# COMPACT_ATOMS: atom_id res chain seq x y z
N MET A 1 8.05 3.20 36.08
CA MET A 1 7.11 4.07 35.35
C MET A 1 6.40 3.23 34.32
N SER A 2 5.08 3.37 34.19
CA SER A 2 4.30 2.70 33.13
C SER A 2 4.78 3.19 31.75
N SER A 3 4.94 2.28 30.79
CA SER A 3 5.44 2.64 29.46
C SER A 3 4.44 3.54 28.71
N ILE A 4 4.89 4.26 27.67
CA ILE A 4 3.97 5.06 26.85
C ILE A 4 2.86 4.20 26.21
N ILE A 5 3.18 2.95 25.91
CA ILE A 5 2.24 1.96 25.35
C ILE A 5 1.19 1.57 26.39
N ASP A 6 1.61 1.22 27.61
CA ASP A 6 0.67 0.87 28.70
C ASP A 6 -0.32 2.01 28.97
N ARG A 7 0.18 3.26 28.98
CA ARG A 7 -0.64 4.46 29.16
C ARG A 7 -1.61 4.67 28.00
N ALA A 8 -1.19 4.38 26.76
CA ALA A 8 -2.05 4.47 25.58
C ALA A 8 -3.16 3.41 25.61
N ILE A 9 -2.83 2.17 26.02
CA ILE A 9 -3.79 1.07 26.22
C ILE A 9 -4.86 1.48 27.24
N GLU A 10 -4.43 1.97 28.40
CA GLU A 10 -5.34 2.41 29.46
C GLU A 10 -6.24 3.58 28.99
N PHE A 11 -5.67 4.55 28.30
CA PHE A 11 -6.40 5.70 27.78
C PHE A 11 -7.44 5.27 26.73
N ALA A 12 -7.05 4.52 25.71
CA ALA A 12 -7.95 4.06 24.66
C ALA A 12 -9.10 3.19 25.22
N ALA A 13 -8.81 2.30 26.19
CA ALA A 13 -9.82 1.49 26.84
C ALA A 13 -10.87 2.31 27.59
N ARG A 14 -10.45 3.43 28.21
CA ARG A 14 -11.36 4.36 28.88
C ARG A 14 -12.15 5.19 27.88
N ALA A 15 -11.48 5.72 26.85
CA ALA A 15 -12.07 6.59 25.84
C ALA A 15 -13.16 5.88 25.01
N HIS A 16 -12.93 4.62 24.62
CA HIS A 16 -13.89 3.80 23.86
C HIS A 16 -14.83 2.96 24.75
N ARG A 17 -14.94 3.27 26.04
CA ARG A 17 -15.77 2.48 26.98
C ARG A 17 -17.22 2.45 26.52
N GLY A 18 -17.77 1.24 26.40
CA GLY A 18 -19.16 1.02 25.99
C GLY A 18 -19.39 1.04 24.47
N GLN A 19 -18.36 1.32 23.67
CA GLN A 19 -18.45 1.23 22.21
C GLN A 19 -18.22 -0.20 21.73
N VAL A 20 -18.88 -0.56 20.63
CA VAL A 20 -18.74 -1.86 19.96
C VAL A 20 -18.39 -1.68 18.48
N ARG A 21 -17.70 -2.67 17.90
CA ARG A 21 -17.38 -2.71 16.47
C ARG A 21 -18.68 -2.83 15.67
N LYS A 22 -18.78 -2.03 14.60
CA LYS A 22 -19.97 -1.94 13.75
C LYS A 22 -20.48 -3.31 13.30
N GLY A 23 -21.73 -3.62 13.62
CA GLY A 23 -22.40 -4.87 13.23
C GLY A 23 -21.96 -6.10 14.03
N THR A 24 -21.37 -5.91 15.21
CA THR A 24 -20.92 -6.99 16.11
C THR A 24 -21.10 -6.58 17.59
N ASP A 25 -20.95 -7.54 18.50
CA ASP A 25 -20.90 -7.29 19.96
C ASP A 25 -19.46 -7.16 20.50
N ILE A 26 -18.46 -7.08 19.62
CA ILE A 26 -17.04 -7.03 20.00
C ILE A 26 -16.73 -5.60 20.51
N PRO A 27 -16.12 -5.43 21.70
CA PRO A 27 -15.72 -4.13 22.21
C PRO A 27 -14.80 -3.38 21.24
N TYR A 28 -15.07 -2.09 20.98
CA TYR A 28 -14.34 -1.31 19.98
C TYR A 28 -12.83 -1.30 20.20
N VAL A 29 -12.43 -1.25 21.48
CA VAL A 29 -11.02 -1.25 21.93
C VAL A 29 -10.19 -2.41 21.37
N SER A 30 -10.82 -3.53 20.98
CA SER A 30 -10.11 -4.65 20.36
C SER A 30 -9.38 -4.24 19.08
N HIS A 31 -9.92 -3.27 18.32
CA HIS A 31 -9.32 -2.81 17.09
C HIS A 31 -8.06 -1.95 17.32
N PRO A 32 -8.11 -0.84 18.08
CA PRO A 32 -6.89 -0.08 18.36
C PRO A 32 -5.79 -0.92 19.00
N PHE A 33 -6.14 -1.93 19.82
CA PHE A 33 -5.16 -2.86 20.37
C PHE A 33 -4.52 -3.74 19.30
N ALA A 34 -5.30 -4.26 18.36
CA ALA A 34 -4.77 -5.02 17.24
C ALA A 34 -3.87 -4.18 16.33
N VAL A 35 -4.22 -2.91 16.10
CA VAL A 35 -3.36 -1.95 15.37
C VAL A 35 -2.02 -1.76 16.08
N GLY A 36 -2.04 -1.56 17.41
CA GLY A 36 -0.83 -1.50 18.22
C GLY A 36 0.04 -2.76 18.11
N MET A 37 -0.56 -3.95 18.16
CA MET A 37 0.16 -5.23 18.02
C MET A 37 0.82 -5.38 16.64
N ILE A 38 0.10 -5.04 15.56
CA ILE A 38 0.65 -5.05 14.19
C ILE A 38 1.88 -4.15 14.08
N LEU A 39 1.80 -2.93 14.65
CA LEU A 39 2.92 -1.98 14.64
C LEU A 39 4.10 -2.47 15.49
N GLN A 40 3.82 -3.16 16.59
CA GLN A 40 4.84 -3.77 17.43
C GLN A 40 5.55 -4.92 16.71
N GLU A 41 4.81 -5.79 16.02
CA GLU A 41 5.38 -6.86 15.18
C GLU A 41 6.25 -6.29 14.04
N ALA A 42 5.83 -5.16 13.47
CA ALA A 42 6.61 -4.40 12.51
C ALA A 42 7.82 -3.65 13.12
N ARG A 43 8.09 -3.82 14.43
CA ARG A 43 9.19 -3.20 15.18
C ARG A 43 9.21 -1.66 15.11
N CYS A 44 8.02 -1.05 15.06
CA CYS A 44 7.87 0.40 15.13
C CYS A 44 8.37 0.95 16.48
N LYS A 45 8.68 2.25 16.50
CA LYS A 45 9.03 2.95 17.74
C LYS A 45 7.83 3.00 18.71
N PRO A 46 8.05 3.05 20.03
CA PRO A 46 6.97 3.09 21.02
C PRO A 46 5.93 4.19 20.79
N GLU A 47 6.34 5.35 20.29
CA GLU A 47 5.45 6.49 20.01
C GLU A 47 4.51 6.19 18.84
N VAL A 48 4.98 5.47 17.83
CA VAL A 48 4.15 5.05 16.68
C VAL A 48 3.16 3.97 17.12
N ILE A 49 3.59 3.03 17.96
CA ILE A 49 2.71 2.00 18.54
C ILE A 49 1.63 2.67 19.41
N ALA A 50 2.01 3.61 20.28
CA ALA A 50 1.07 4.37 21.09
C ALA A 50 0.08 5.17 20.23
N ALA A 51 0.55 5.83 19.17
CA ALA A 51 -0.31 6.52 18.23
C ALA A 51 -1.29 5.57 17.52
N GLY A 52 -0.85 4.37 17.12
CA GLY A 52 -1.74 3.34 16.56
C GLY A 52 -2.83 2.88 17.54
N ILE A 53 -2.52 2.79 18.83
CA ILE A 53 -3.51 2.47 19.87
C ILE A 53 -4.51 3.62 20.09
N LEU A 54 -4.11 4.86 19.77
CA LEU A 54 -4.90 6.07 19.99
C LEU A 54 -5.56 6.62 18.71
N HIS A 55 -5.34 6.00 17.55
CA HIS A 55 -5.60 6.63 16.25
C HIS A 55 -7.07 7.08 16.04
N ASP A 56 -8.03 6.34 16.58
CA ASP A 56 -9.47 6.67 16.47
C ASP A 56 -9.98 7.58 17.60
N THR A 57 -9.15 7.90 18.59
CA THR A 57 -9.64 8.63 19.78
C THR A 57 -10.11 10.04 19.45
N LEU A 58 -9.45 10.74 18.53
CA LEU A 58 -9.88 12.07 18.08
C LEU A 58 -11.19 12.03 17.28
N GLU A 59 -11.44 10.92 16.56
CA GLU A 59 -12.61 10.80 15.70
C GLU A 59 -13.86 10.32 16.45
N ASP A 60 -13.69 9.33 17.31
CA ASP A 60 -14.79 8.52 17.82
C ASP A 60 -15.00 8.67 19.34
N THR A 61 -14.32 9.63 19.96
CA THR A 61 -14.47 9.92 21.40
C THR A 61 -14.45 11.44 21.64
N GLU A 62 -14.58 11.86 22.91
CA GLU A 62 -14.44 13.28 23.30
C GLU A 62 -12.98 13.72 23.45
N THR A 63 -12.01 12.88 23.08
CA THR A 63 -10.58 13.17 23.19
C THR A 63 -10.19 14.33 22.27
N THR A 64 -9.44 15.28 22.80
CA THR A 64 -8.91 16.42 22.04
C THR A 64 -7.45 16.23 21.67
N TYR A 65 -6.97 16.98 20.67
CA TYR A 65 -5.54 17.02 20.34
C TYR A 65 -4.71 17.48 21.55
N GLU A 66 -5.20 18.47 22.30
CA GLU A 66 -4.55 19.02 23.49
C GLU A 66 -4.40 17.97 24.60
N ASP A 67 -5.39 17.08 24.77
CA ASP A 67 -5.29 15.95 25.69
C ASP A 67 -4.16 15.01 25.29
N LEU A 68 -4.10 14.62 24.01
CA LEU A 68 -3.05 13.74 23.50
C LEU A 68 -1.67 14.40 23.60
N HIS A 69 -1.55 15.67 23.24
CA HIS A 69 -0.31 16.42 23.32
C HIS A 69 0.19 16.51 24.77
N ARG A 70 -0.69 16.83 25.71
CA ARG A 70 -0.34 16.93 27.14
C ARG A 70 0.05 15.60 27.75
N LEU A 71 -0.62 14.51 27.37
CA LEU A 71 -0.40 13.19 27.97
C LEU A 71 0.74 12.43 27.29
N PHE A 72 0.84 12.47 25.98
CA PHE A 72 1.74 11.61 25.19
C PHE A 72 2.81 12.38 24.40
N GLY A 73 2.72 13.71 24.36
CA GLY A 73 3.65 14.59 23.65
C GLY A 73 3.23 14.84 22.19
N ALA A 74 3.84 15.88 21.60
CA ALA A 74 3.54 16.34 20.24
C ALA A 74 3.64 15.24 19.19
N GLN A 75 4.69 14.42 19.25
CA GLN A 75 4.90 13.37 18.25
C GLN A 75 3.72 12.39 18.15
N VAL A 76 3.16 11.96 19.28
CA VAL A 76 2.00 11.04 19.27
C VAL A 76 0.75 11.77 18.80
N ALA A 77 0.51 12.98 19.30
CA ALA A 77 -0.65 13.79 18.93
C ALA A 77 -0.67 14.10 17.43
N ASP A 78 0.48 14.45 16.84
CA ASP A 78 0.61 14.76 15.41
C ASP A 78 0.38 13.52 14.53
N ILE A 79 0.84 12.33 14.97
CA ILE A 79 0.57 11.09 14.24
C ILE A 79 -0.91 10.76 14.28
N VAL A 80 -1.55 10.85 15.46
CA VAL A 80 -2.98 10.57 15.59
C VAL A 80 -3.80 11.54 14.75
N LEU A 81 -3.49 12.84 14.82
CA LEU A 81 -4.14 13.86 14.01
C LEU A 81 -3.97 13.60 12.50
N GLY A 82 -2.78 13.21 12.06
CA GLY A 82 -2.52 12.86 10.65
C GLY A 82 -3.26 11.59 10.20
N CYS A 83 -3.66 10.71 11.13
CA CYS A 83 -4.48 9.54 10.81
C CYS A 83 -5.99 9.85 10.82
N SER A 84 -6.40 10.99 11.37
CA SER A 84 -7.81 11.38 11.48
C SER A 84 -8.31 12.11 10.23
N GLU A 85 -9.56 11.88 9.84
CA GLU A 85 -10.21 12.55 8.74
C GLU A 85 -10.68 13.97 9.16
N PRO A 86 -10.40 15.01 8.35
CA PRO A 86 -10.52 16.41 8.79
C PRO A 86 -11.96 16.97 8.82
N ASP A 87 -12.95 16.31 8.21
CA ASP A 87 -14.34 16.79 8.21
C ASP A 87 -15.35 15.66 7.96
N LYS A 88 -16.15 15.32 8.97
CA LYS A 88 -17.22 14.29 8.87
C LYS A 88 -18.48 14.77 8.12
N SER A 89 -18.58 16.05 7.76
CA SER A 89 -19.67 16.61 6.97
C SER A 89 -19.57 16.30 5.46
N LEU A 90 -18.34 16.04 4.99
CA LEU A 90 -18.06 15.66 3.61
C LEU A 90 -18.60 14.26 3.27
N SER A 91 -18.82 14.03 1.98
CA SER A 91 -19.20 12.70 1.49
C SER A 91 -18.14 11.66 1.82
N TRP A 92 -18.52 10.38 1.76
CA TRP A 92 -17.56 9.30 1.97
C TRP A 92 -16.46 9.35 0.91
N GLU A 93 -16.82 9.60 -0.34
CA GLU A 93 -15.93 9.72 -1.48
C GLU A 93 -14.88 10.83 -1.28
N GLU A 94 -15.32 12.03 -0.91
CA GLU A 94 -14.42 13.17 -0.66
C GLU A 94 -13.43 12.91 0.48
N ARG A 95 -13.89 12.30 1.58
CA ARG A 95 -13.00 11.95 2.70
C ARG A 95 -11.96 10.89 2.32
N LYS A 96 -12.37 9.89 1.53
CA LYS A 96 -11.47 8.84 1.06
C LYS A 96 -10.47 9.36 0.04
N GLU A 97 -10.90 10.23 -0.87
CA GLU A 97 -10.01 10.92 -1.81
C GLU A 97 -8.98 11.78 -1.06
N HIS A 98 -9.41 12.57 -0.07
CA HIS A 98 -8.50 13.34 0.77
C HIS A 98 -7.46 12.45 1.44
N THR A 99 -7.90 11.32 2.03
CA THR A 99 -6.99 10.35 2.66
C THR A 99 -5.99 9.77 1.66
N ILE A 100 -6.46 9.39 0.46
CA ILE A 100 -5.61 8.86 -0.60
C ILE A 100 -4.55 9.88 -0.99
N GLN A 101 -4.91 11.14 -1.22
CA GLN A 101 -3.94 12.16 -1.63
C GLN A 101 -2.96 12.51 -0.50
N TYR A 102 -3.47 12.65 0.73
CA TYR A 102 -2.64 12.98 1.88
C TYR A 102 -1.59 11.90 2.18
N LEU A 103 -1.96 10.62 2.12
CA LEU A 103 -1.03 9.52 2.46
C LEU A 103 0.14 9.38 1.47
N LYS A 104 0.07 9.97 0.27
CA LYS A 104 1.19 10.00 -0.68
C LYS A 104 2.41 10.72 -0.11
N THR A 105 2.16 11.82 0.60
CA THR A 105 3.19 12.74 1.12
C THR A 105 3.26 12.76 2.64
N ALA A 106 2.38 12.01 3.32
CA ALA A 106 2.37 11.93 4.77
C ALA A 106 3.69 11.37 5.33
N PRO A 107 4.15 11.85 6.50
CA PRO A 107 5.30 11.28 7.19
C PRO A 107 5.19 9.77 7.40
N ARG A 108 6.32 9.06 7.29
CA ARG A 108 6.37 7.59 7.42
C ARG A 108 5.63 7.04 8.65
N PRO A 109 5.71 7.62 9.87
CA PRO A 109 4.94 7.15 11.01
C PRO A 109 3.42 7.13 10.80
N ILE A 110 2.87 8.14 10.14
CA ILE A 110 1.43 8.25 9.83
C ILE A 110 1.05 7.20 8.79
N ARG A 111 1.87 7.02 7.74
CA ARG A 111 1.68 5.96 6.74
C ARG A 111 1.71 4.56 7.37
N MET A 112 2.59 4.32 8.35
CA MET A 112 2.65 3.03 9.07
C MET A 112 1.39 2.78 9.89
N VAL A 113 0.89 3.77 10.65
CA VAL A 113 -0.35 3.64 11.43
C VAL A 113 -1.56 3.44 10.53
N ALA A 114 -1.70 4.24 9.48
CA ALA A 114 -2.77 4.09 8.50
C ALA A 114 -2.74 2.71 7.83
N CYS A 115 -1.55 2.20 7.47
CA CYS A 115 -1.40 0.87 6.90
C CYS A 115 -1.79 -0.23 7.89
N ALA A 116 -1.40 -0.11 9.17
CA ALA A 116 -1.76 -1.08 10.21
C ALA A 116 -3.27 -1.12 10.50
N ASP A 117 -3.92 0.04 10.57
CA ASP A 117 -5.38 0.16 10.68
C ASP A 117 -6.08 -0.57 9.52
N LYS A 118 -5.67 -0.26 8.29
CA LYS A 118 -6.27 -0.83 7.08
C LYS A 118 -6.02 -2.34 6.98
N LEU A 119 -4.83 -2.81 7.39
CA LEU A 119 -4.54 -4.25 7.47
C LEU A 119 -5.47 -4.97 8.44
N HIS A 120 -5.68 -4.39 9.63
CA HIS A 120 -6.61 -4.99 10.58
C HIS A 120 -8.06 -4.99 10.06
N ASN A 121 -8.49 -3.93 9.38
CA ASN A 121 -9.83 -3.83 8.81
C ASN A 121 -10.06 -4.83 7.67
N VAL A 122 -9.07 -5.03 6.79
CA VAL A 122 -9.12 -6.06 5.74
C VAL A 122 -9.20 -7.46 6.36
N ARG A 123 -8.31 -7.79 7.31
CA ARG A 123 -8.34 -9.08 8.02
C ARG A 123 -9.65 -9.35 8.75
N SER A 124 -10.23 -8.32 9.37
CA SER A 124 -11.55 -8.41 10.00
C SER A 124 -12.65 -8.70 8.98
N THR A 125 -12.55 -8.11 7.79
CA THR A 125 -13.51 -8.30 6.70
C THR A 125 -13.37 -9.69 6.07
N ILE A 126 -12.15 -10.21 5.91
CA ILE A 126 -11.89 -11.59 5.47
C ILE A 126 -12.54 -12.60 6.44
N ARG A 127 -12.30 -12.46 7.75
CA ARG A 127 -12.92 -13.36 8.75
C ARG A 127 -14.45 -13.29 8.72
N ALA A 128 -15.00 -12.10 8.50
CA ALA A 128 -16.44 -11.95 8.34
C ALA A 128 -16.92 -12.62 7.02
N MET A 129 -16.21 -12.43 5.92
CA MET A 129 -16.50 -13.12 4.65
C MET A 129 -16.49 -14.65 4.82
N GLU A 130 -15.54 -15.20 5.57
CA GLU A 130 -15.49 -16.65 5.87
C GLU A 130 -16.70 -17.13 6.68
N ALA A 131 -17.21 -16.29 7.60
CA ALA A 131 -18.31 -16.65 8.48
C ALA A 131 -19.71 -16.45 7.86
N GLU A 132 -19.91 -15.38 7.07
CA GLU A 132 -21.24 -14.99 6.56
C GLU A 132 -21.29 -14.71 5.04
N GLY A 133 -20.19 -14.94 4.31
CA GLY A 133 -20.10 -14.76 2.87
C GLY A 133 -20.30 -13.31 2.41
N GLU A 134 -20.79 -13.15 1.18
CA GLU A 134 -21.03 -11.84 0.53
C GLU A 134 -22.03 -10.93 1.30
N SER A 135 -22.72 -11.45 2.32
CA SER A 135 -23.56 -10.64 3.19
C SER A 135 -22.79 -9.59 3.99
N VAL A 136 -21.47 -9.79 4.20
CA VAL A 136 -20.57 -8.84 4.86
C VAL A 136 -20.61 -7.45 4.25
N TRP A 137 -20.80 -7.34 2.92
CA TRP A 137 -20.84 -6.06 2.23
C TRP A 137 -22.03 -5.19 2.64
N LYS A 138 -23.10 -5.78 3.19
CA LYS A 138 -24.25 -5.03 3.74
C LYS A 138 -23.86 -4.19 4.95
N ARG A 139 -22.74 -4.50 5.63
CA ARG A 139 -22.19 -3.70 6.73
C ARG A 139 -21.59 -2.37 6.24
N PHE A 140 -21.23 -2.30 4.95
CA PHE A 140 -20.61 -1.12 4.32
C PHE A 140 -21.64 -0.34 3.51
N LYS A 141 -21.77 0.97 3.78
CA LYS A 141 -22.74 1.84 3.07
C LYS A 141 -22.48 1.94 1.56
N ARG A 142 -21.29 1.59 1.09
CA ARG A 142 -20.84 1.74 -0.31
C ARG A 142 -20.55 0.41 -1.02
N GLY A 143 -20.86 -0.72 -0.39
CA GLY A 143 -20.71 -2.05 -1.00
C GLY A 143 -19.26 -2.42 -1.34
N LYS A 144 -19.09 -3.54 -2.05
CA LYS A 144 -17.79 -4.14 -2.39
C LYS A 144 -16.96 -3.26 -3.34
N GLU A 145 -17.56 -2.78 -4.42
CA GLU A 145 -16.87 -2.07 -5.51
C GLU A 145 -16.12 -0.83 -5.01
N GLN A 146 -16.76 0.01 -4.19
CA GLN A 146 -16.12 1.22 -3.67
C GLN A 146 -15.06 0.90 -2.61
N GLN A 147 -15.21 -0.19 -1.85
CA GLN A 147 -14.15 -0.66 -0.96
C GLN A 147 -12.94 -1.14 -1.78
N THR A 148 -13.16 -1.91 -2.85
CA THR A 148 -12.10 -2.34 -3.77
C THR A 148 -11.34 -1.14 -4.34
N TRP A 149 -12.05 -0.14 -4.86
CA TRP A 149 -11.45 1.10 -5.36
C TRP A 149 -10.59 1.76 -4.29
N TYR A 150 -11.14 1.99 -3.11
CA TYR A 150 -10.46 2.69 -2.02
C TYR A 150 -9.16 1.98 -1.61
N TYR A 151 -9.23 0.67 -1.36
CA TYR A 151 -8.05 -0.09 -0.91
C TYR A 151 -6.96 -0.16 -1.98
N ARG A 152 -7.32 -0.28 -3.27
CA ARG A 152 -6.34 -0.27 -4.37
C ARG A 152 -5.64 1.09 -4.49
N GLN A 153 -6.39 2.19 -4.43
CA GLN A 153 -5.81 3.53 -4.45
C GLN A 153 -4.94 3.81 -3.21
N LEU A 154 -5.33 3.25 -2.07
CA LEU A 154 -4.59 3.38 -0.82
C LEU A 154 -3.21 2.69 -0.90
N ILE A 155 -3.11 1.51 -1.51
CA ILE A 155 -1.81 0.83 -1.72
C ILE A 155 -0.88 1.73 -2.55
N GLU A 156 -1.37 2.24 -3.68
CA GLU A 156 -0.60 3.13 -4.56
C GLU A 156 -0.12 4.39 -3.83
N SER A 157 -0.99 4.96 -3.00
CA SER A 157 -0.65 6.13 -2.17
C SER A 157 0.36 5.79 -1.08
N LEU A 158 0.13 4.72 -0.31
CA LEU A 158 1.03 4.27 0.75
C LEU A 158 2.38 3.79 0.21
N GLY A 159 2.47 3.38 -1.06
CA GLY A 159 3.70 3.03 -1.74
C GLY A 159 4.39 4.22 -2.43
N TYR A 160 3.80 5.42 -2.44
CA TYR A 160 4.16 6.47 -3.39
C TYR A 160 5.67 6.79 -3.43
N GLU A 161 6.27 7.16 -2.29
CA GLU A 161 7.71 7.47 -2.24
C GLU A 161 8.59 6.26 -1.89
N SER A 162 8.05 5.28 -1.19
CA SER A 162 8.81 4.12 -0.71
C SER A 162 7.90 3.03 -0.15
N GLY A 163 8.22 1.77 -0.41
CA GLY A 163 7.60 0.63 0.26
C GLY A 163 8.03 0.45 1.72
N PHE A 164 7.31 -0.42 2.45
CA PHE A 164 7.70 -0.92 3.76
C PHE A 164 7.02 -2.28 4.02
N PRO A 165 7.59 -3.17 4.87
CA PRO A 165 7.12 -4.56 4.98
C PRO A 165 5.63 -4.72 5.29
N LEU A 166 5.06 -3.78 6.05
CA LEU A 166 3.65 -3.79 6.39
C LEU A 166 2.73 -3.56 5.18
N LEU A 167 3.18 -2.77 4.19
CA LEU A 167 2.45 -2.51 2.95
C LEU A 167 2.29 -3.79 2.13
N THR A 168 3.35 -4.58 2.02
CA THR A 168 3.31 -5.89 1.34
C THR A 168 2.31 -6.85 1.99
N LEU A 169 2.20 -6.85 3.33
CA LEU A 169 1.19 -7.64 4.03
C LEU A 169 -0.22 -7.14 3.74
N LEU A 170 -0.44 -5.82 3.74
CA LEU A 170 -1.73 -5.22 3.41
C LEU A 170 -2.18 -5.60 1.99
N GLU A 171 -1.27 -5.58 1.01
CA GLU A 171 -1.54 -6.00 -0.36
C GLU A 171 -1.99 -7.45 -0.47
N GLN A 172 -1.27 -8.36 0.16
CA GLN A 172 -1.60 -9.79 0.14
C GLN A 172 -3.03 -10.02 0.64
N GLU A 173 -3.44 -9.30 1.67
CA GLU A 173 -4.76 -9.42 2.29
C GLU A 173 -5.84 -8.73 1.43
N ILE A 174 -5.52 -7.59 0.78
CA ILE A 174 -6.43 -6.92 -0.17
C ILE A 174 -6.67 -7.82 -1.39
N GLU A 175 -5.63 -8.45 -1.93
CA GLU A 175 -5.78 -9.40 -3.03
C GLU A 175 -6.58 -10.65 -2.62
N ALA A 176 -6.35 -11.16 -1.40
CA ALA A 176 -7.17 -12.25 -0.86
C ALA A 176 -8.66 -11.87 -0.71
N LEU A 177 -8.96 -10.62 -0.35
CA LEU A 177 -10.33 -10.15 -0.13
C LEU A 177 -11.06 -9.74 -1.41
N PHE A 178 -10.38 -9.04 -2.32
CA PHE A 178 -10.99 -8.38 -3.48
C PHE A 178 -10.60 -8.98 -4.83
N GLY A 179 -9.60 -9.85 -4.87
CA GLY A 179 -9.20 -10.53 -6.10
C GLY A 179 -10.40 -11.26 -6.71
N SER A 180 -10.87 -10.79 -7.87
CA SER A 180 -11.68 -11.57 -8.78
C SER A 180 -10.93 -12.87 -9.04
N GLY A 181 -11.60 -14.02 -8.96
CA GLY A 181 -11.02 -15.32 -9.27
C GLY A 181 -10.02 -15.20 -10.41
N ARG A 182 -8.77 -15.54 -10.09
CA ARG A 182 -7.56 -15.48 -10.93
C ARG A 182 -7.91 -15.48 -12.42
N SER A 183 -7.60 -14.41 -13.13
CA SER A 183 -7.30 -14.55 -14.55
C SER A 183 -6.13 -15.54 -14.65
N GLU A 184 -6.41 -16.76 -15.12
CA GLU A 184 -5.41 -17.71 -15.58
C GLU A 184 -4.42 -16.96 -16.49
N GLY A 185 -3.20 -16.73 -16.01
CA GLY A 185 -2.15 -16.06 -16.77
C GLY A 185 -1.31 -15.02 -16.02
N THR A 186 -1.82 -14.44 -14.92
CA THR A 186 -1.03 -13.51 -14.10
C THR A 186 -0.25 -14.31 -13.05
N VAL A 187 0.92 -14.80 -13.46
CA VAL A 187 1.90 -15.34 -12.52
C VAL A 187 2.47 -14.12 -11.79
N ARG A 188 2.06 -13.87 -10.53
CA ARG A 188 2.90 -13.09 -9.62
C ARG A 188 4.15 -13.94 -9.41
N ALA A 189 5.06 -13.90 -10.38
CA ALA A 189 6.28 -14.66 -10.34
C ALA A 189 7.03 -14.08 -9.13
N GLU A 190 7.27 -14.92 -8.12
CA GLU A 190 8.24 -14.63 -7.07
C GLU A 190 9.63 -14.64 -7.73
N ILE A 191 9.86 -13.65 -8.59
CA ILE A 191 11.13 -13.38 -9.23
C ILE A 191 11.98 -12.65 -8.20
N ASP A 192 13.12 -13.25 -7.85
CA ASP A 192 14.04 -12.66 -6.90
C ASP A 192 14.75 -11.43 -7.47
N ASN A 193 15.47 -10.72 -6.60
CA ASN A 193 16.15 -9.49 -6.98
C ASN A 193 17.23 -9.70 -8.05
N GLU A 194 17.90 -10.85 -8.08
CA GLU A 194 18.96 -11.17 -9.03
C GLU A 194 18.40 -11.32 -10.44
N ARG A 195 17.29 -12.06 -10.57
CA ARG A 195 16.55 -12.20 -11.82
C ARG A 195 15.95 -10.89 -12.30
N ILE A 196 15.39 -10.08 -11.39
CA ILE A 196 14.89 -8.74 -11.75
C ILE A 196 16.03 -7.88 -12.30
N ASP A 197 17.19 -7.86 -11.64
CA ASP A 197 18.34 -7.08 -12.11
C ASP A 197 18.78 -7.54 -13.52
N ALA A 198 18.78 -8.85 -13.79
CA ALA A 198 19.07 -9.39 -15.12
C ALA A 198 18.05 -8.98 -16.21
N LEU A 199 16.78 -8.80 -15.84
CA LEU A 199 15.78 -8.24 -16.76
C LEU A 199 16.10 -6.77 -17.08
N PHE A 200 16.46 -5.97 -16.07
CA PHE A 200 16.81 -4.56 -16.26
C PHE A 200 18.10 -4.34 -17.07
N THR A 201 19.08 -5.24 -16.98
CA THR A 201 20.29 -5.18 -17.84
C THR A 201 20.04 -5.55 -19.29
N SER A 202 18.89 -6.18 -19.57
CA SER A 202 18.51 -6.65 -20.91
C SER A 202 17.47 -5.74 -21.60
N ILE A 203 17.18 -4.55 -21.05
CA ILE A 203 16.11 -3.66 -21.53
C ILE A 203 16.26 -3.28 -23.00
N TYR A 204 17.49 -3.06 -23.47
CA TYR A 204 17.74 -2.61 -24.84
C TYR A 204 18.03 -3.76 -25.81
N ASN A 205 17.97 -5.01 -25.34
CA ASN A 205 18.11 -6.16 -26.23
C ASN A 205 16.89 -6.22 -27.16
N PRO A 206 17.09 -6.62 -28.43
CA PRO A 206 15.98 -6.93 -29.31
C PRO A 206 15.28 -8.23 -28.85
N PRO A 207 13.96 -8.37 -29.06
CA PRO A 207 13.24 -9.58 -28.67
C PRO A 207 13.79 -10.83 -29.35
N GLY A 208 13.97 -11.92 -28.59
CA GLY A 208 14.46 -13.20 -29.10
C GLY A 208 15.99 -13.31 -29.22
N GLU A 209 16.75 -12.26 -28.90
CA GLU A 209 18.18 -12.40 -28.66
C GLU A 209 18.47 -12.99 -27.29
N HIS A 210 19.40 -13.95 -27.28
CA HIS A 210 19.78 -14.65 -26.06
C HIS A 210 20.61 -13.74 -25.15
N SER A 211 20.13 -13.51 -23.93
CA SER A 211 20.90 -12.87 -22.87
C SER A 211 21.59 -13.96 -22.05
N GLU A 212 22.93 -13.95 -21.99
CA GLU A 212 23.72 -14.93 -21.23
C GLU A 212 23.25 -15.00 -19.77
N GLN A 213 23.10 -13.85 -19.13
CA GLN A 213 22.63 -13.72 -17.75
C GLN A 213 21.18 -14.24 -17.58
N ALA A 214 20.28 -13.94 -18.53
CA ALA A 214 18.91 -14.44 -18.48
C ALA A 214 18.84 -15.97 -18.70
N GLY A 215 19.73 -16.52 -19.53
CA GLY A 215 19.87 -17.96 -19.75
C GLY A 215 20.36 -18.70 -18.49
N GLU A 216 21.43 -18.18 -17.86
CA GLU A 216 21.99 -18.73 -16.62
C GLU A 216 20.98 -18.74 -15.46
N LEU A 217 20.17 -17.67 -15.35
CA LEU A 217 19.15 -17.54 -14.31
C LEU A 217 17.82 -18.21 -14.65
N HIS A 218 17.76 -18.89 -15.81
CA HIS A 218 16.58 -19.58 -16.35
C HIS A 218 15.34 -18.68 -16.50
N ILE A 219 15.55 -17.43 -16.93
CA ILE A 219 14.49 -16.43 -17.16
C ILE A 219 14.40 -15.95 -18.62
N GLN A 220 15.12 -16.55 -19.57
CA GLN A 220 15.10 -16.13 -20.98
C GLN A 220 13.68 -16.08 -21.57
N SER A 221 12.85 -17.11 -21.34
CA SER A 221 11.46 -17.12 -21.82
C SER A 221 10.63 -15.95 -21.23
N LEU A 222 10.85 -15.63 -19.96
CA LEU A 222 10.17 -14.50 -19.31
C LEU A 222 10.65 -13.17 -19.89
N LEU A 223 11.96 -13.03 -20.12
CA LEU A 223 12.54 -11.87 -20.77
C LEU A 223 11.91 -11.66 -22.15
N ASP A 224 11.87 -12.69 -23.00
CA ASP A 224 11.29 -12.61 -24.35
C ASP A 224 9.82 -12.17 -24.31
N GLU A 225 9.03 -12.69 -23.38
CA GLU A 225 7.64 -12.28 -23.18
C GLU A 225 7.50 -10.82 -22.74
N ILE A 226 8.38 -10.34 -21.84
CA ILE A 226 8.41 -8.95 -21.38
C ILE A 226 8.84 -8.02 -22.52
N LEU A 227 9.88 -8.35 -23.29
CA LEU A 227 10.34 -7.53 -24.41
C LEU A 227 9.30 -7.46 -25.53
N ALA A 228 8.60 -8.56 -25.81
CA ALA A 228 7.49 -8.57 -26.76
C ALA A 228 6.29 -7.74 -26.26
N LEU A 229 6.05 -7.70 -24.94
CA LEU A 229 5.02 -6.84 -24.36
C LEU A 229 5.43 -5.36 -24.36
N ARG A 230 6.69 -5.04 -24.03
CA ARG A 230 7.30 -3.70 -24.13
C ARG A 230 7.06 -3.12 -25.51
N ASP A 231 7.39 -3.87 -26.57
CA ASP A 231 7.27 -3.38 -27.94
C ASP A 231 5.82 -3.11 -28.35
N ARG A 232 4.87 -3.88 -27.82
CA ARG A 232 3.44 -3.57 -28.01
C ARG A 232 3.01 -2.32 -27.25
N ILE A 233 3.33 -2.24 -25.95
CA ILE A 233 2.97 -1.13 -25.08
C ILE A 233 3.55 0.19 -25.59
N ARG A 234 4.76 0.19 -26.17
CA ARG A 234 5.38 1.38 -26.75
C ARG A 234 4.49 2.06 -27.80
N TYR A 235 3.59 1.33 -28.44
CA TYR A 235 2.63 1.85 -29.42
C TYR A 235 1.19 1.95 -28.89
N GLU A 236 0.95 1.59 -27.62
CA GLU A 236 -0.34 1.76 -26.95
C GLU A 236 -0.29 3.01 -26.06
N ASP A 237 -1.35 3.81 -26.08
CA ASP A 237 -1.34 5.10 -25.40
C ASP A 237 -1.50 4.95 -23.87
N GLU A 238 -2.52 4.21 -23.41
CA GLU A 238 -2.91 4.21 -21.99
C GLU A 238 -1.86 3.59 -21.02
N PRO A 239 -1.37 2.35 -21.20
CA PRO A 239 -0.39 1.77 -20.27
C PRO A 239 0.96 2.49 -20.31
N PHE A 240 1.33 3.05 -21.47
CA PHE A 240 2.54 3.84 -21.63
C PHE A 240 2.44 5.18 -20.89
N GLN A 241 1.40 5.96 -21.17
CA GLN A 241 1.18 7.28 -20.55
C GLN A 241 1.05 7.15 -19.04
N ALA A 242 0.26 6.18 -18.55
CA ALA A 242 0.07 5.97 -17.12
C ALA A 242 1.39 5.68 -16.39
N MET A 243 2.29 4.89 -16.98
CA MET A 243 3.60 4.62 -16.40
C MET A 243 4.54 5.83 -16.53
N ALA A 244 4.51 6.54 -17.65
CA ALA A 244 5.30 7.75 -17.86
C ALA A 244 4.97 8.82 -16.82
N GLU A 245 3.68 9.14 -16.68
CA GLU A 245 3.16 10.08 -15.67
C GLU A 245 3.60 9.67 -14.27
N TYR A 246 3.41 8.39 -13.92
CA TYR A 246 3.78 7.87 -12.60
C TYR A 246 5.26 8.03 -12.25
N LEU A 247 6.15 7.78 -13.21
CA LEU A 247 7.60 7.92 -13.04
C LEU A 247 8.01 9.41 -12.96
N VAL A 248 7.43 10.26 -13.80
CA VAL A 248 7.67 11.72 -13.79
C VAL A 248 7.22 12.36 -12.47
N GLU A 249 6.06 11.98 -11.96
CA GLU A 249 5.55 12.40 -10.64
C GLU A 249 6.52 12.08 -9.49
N ARG A 250 7.40 11.09 -9.68
CA ARG A 250 8.44 10.68 -8.72
C ARG A 250 9.82 11.24 -9.02
N GLY A 251 9.88 12.26 -9.86
CA GLY A 251 11.10 12.98 -10.19
C GLY A 251 12.03 12.26 -11.16
N VAL A 252 11.54 11.24 -11.89
CA VAL A 252 12.29 10.66 -13.00
C VAL A 252 12.21 11.62 -14.18
N GLN A 253 13.36 11.98 -14.73
CA GLN A 253 13.45 12.84 -15.91
C GLN A 253 13.76 11.97 -17.13
N PHE A 254 12.95 12.11 -18.18
CA PHE A 254 13.14 11.43 -19.45
C PHE A 254 13.54 12.43 -20.53
N GLU A 255 14.46 12.01 -21.39
CA GLU A 255 14.77 12.73 -22.63
C GLU A 255 13.80 12.28 -23.72
N GLN A 256 13.59 13.12 -24.74
CA GLN A 256 12.88 12.68 -25.95
C GLN A 256 13.80 11.79 -26.78
N SER A 257 13.88 10.52 -26.38
CA SER A 257 14.73 9.51 -27.00
C SER A 257 14.06 8.14 -27.02
N GLU A 258 14.42 7.33 -28.01
CA GLU A 258 13.98 5.94 -28.10
C GLU A 258 14.35 5.13 -26.84
N GLY A 259 15.50 5.41 -26.22
CA GLY A 259 15.88 4.76 -24.96
C GLY A 259 14.88 5.03 -23.83
N SER A 260 14.43 6.29 -23.68
CA SER A 260 13.43 6.65 -22.68
C SER A 260 12.08 5.97 -22.92
N GLU A 261 11.63 5.91 -24.18
CA GLU A 261 10.40 5.20 -24.56
C GLU A 261 10.49 3.70 -24.22
N LEU A 262 11.63 3.07 -24.52
CA LEU A 262 11.83 1.64 -24.25
C LEU A 262 11.80 1.34 -22.75
N ILE A 263 12.40 2.18 -21.90
CA ILE A 263 12.36 2.00 -20.45
C ILE A 263 10.95 2.18 -19.89
N ILE A 264 10.21 3.21 -20.33
CA ILE A 264 8.83 3.45 -19.89
C ILE A 264 7.95 2.26 -20.25
N ALA A 265 8.00 1.83 -21.51
CA ALA A 265 7.24 0.68 -21.99
C ALA A 265 7.65 -0.61 -21.28
N PHE A 266 8.93 -0.77 -20.93
CA PHE A 266 9.44 -1.92 -20.19
C PHE A 266 8.92 -1.95 -18.74
N CYS A 267 8.88 -0.80 -18.07
CA CYS A 267 8.30 -0.67 -16.73
C CYS A 267 6.80 -1.03 -16.73
N ALA A 268 6.06 -0.57 -17.74
CA ALA A 268 4.66 -0.93 -17.94
C ALA A 268 4.49 -2.44 -18.25
N ALA A 269 5.39 -3.01 -19.06
CA ALA A 269 5.39 -4.44 -19.35
C ALA A 269 5.67 -5.28 -18.10
N LEU A 270 6.63 -4.88 -17.26
CA LEU A 270 6.88 -5.53 -15.96
C LEU A 270 5.64 -5.50 -15.07
N LYS A 271 4.99 -4.34 -14.95
CA LYS A 271 3.74 -4.17 -14.20
C LYS A 271 2.70 -5.19 -14.63
N GLN A 272 2.39 -5.23 -15.92
CA GLN A 272 1.37 -6.10 -16.46
C GLN A 272 1.76 -7.58 -16.36
N LYS A 273 3.01 -7.91 -16.64
CA LYS A 273 3.47 -9.30 -16.72
C LYS A 273 3.62 -9.94 -15.34
N LEU A 274 4.11 -9.18 -14.36
CA LEU A 274 4.39 -9.66 -13.01
C LEU A 274 3.24 -9.35 -12.03
N GLY A 275 2.22 -8.62 -12.49
CA GLY A 275 1.10 -8.19 -11.65
C GLY A 275 1.54 -7.23 -10.54
N TRP A 276 2.58 -6.43 -10.79
CA TRP A 276 3.11 -5.47 -9.83
C TRP A 276 2.22 -4.23 -9.72
N TYR A 277 2.19 -3.64 -8.54
CA TYR A 277 1.73 -2.26 -8.36
C TYR A 277 2.78 -1.29 -8.91
N ASN A 278 2.38 -0.05 -9.18
CA ASN A 278 3.33 0.89 -9.77
C ASN A 278 4.53 1.16 -8.84
N TYR A 279 4.34 1.08 -7.51
CA TYR A 279 5.43 1.35 -6.57
C TYR A 279 6.49 0.24 -6.57
N GLU A 280 6.10 -1.02 -6.78
CA GLU A 280 7.03 -2.15 -6.92
C GLU A 280 7.91 -1.92 -8.16
N VAL A 281 7.29 -1.54 -9.28
CA VAL A 281 8.00 -1.18 -10.52
C VAL A 281 9.01 -0.06 -10.25
N TYR A 282 8.59 1.01 -9.57
CA TYR A 282 9.44 2.16 -9.28
C TYR A 282 10.63 1.82 -8.38
N GLU A 283 10.45 1.00 -7.34
CA GLU A 283 11.56 0.59 -6.48
C GLU A 283 12.61 -0.23 -7.24
N HIS A 284 12.17 -1.15 -8.11
CA HIS A 284 13.08 -1.94 -8.94
C HIS A 284 13.75 -1.12 -10.04
N PHE A 285 13.01 -0.21 -10.68
CA PHE A 285 13.54 0.78 -11.62
C PHE A 285 14.61 1.64 -10.95
N ARG A 286 14.30 2.27 -9.83
CA ARG A 286 15.21 3.17 -9.10
C ARG A 286 16.45 2.43 -8.60
N ARG A 287 16.31 1.18 -8.17
CA ARG A 287 17.45 0.34 -7.78
C ARG A 287 18.40 0.10 -8.95
N ASN A 288 17.88 -0.26 -10.12
CA ASN A 288 18.70 -0.54 -11.30
C ASN A 288 19.26 0.72 -11.96
N TRP A 289 18.51 1.83 -11.93
CA TRP A 289 18.99 3.15 -12.34
C TRP A 289 20.26 3.54 -11.55
N LYS A 290 20.25 3.35 -10.23
CA LYS A 290 21.41 3.65 -9.37
C LYS A 290 22.62 2.76 -9.62
N LYS A 291 22.43 1.58 -10.22
CA LYS A 291 23.51 0.66 -10.60
C LYS A 291 24.13 1.02 -11.95
N GLY A 292 23.53 1.95 -12.70
CA GLY A 292 23.92 2.24 -14.08
C GLY A 292 23.59 1.08 -15.03
N SER A 293 22.54 0.31 -14.72
CA SER A 293 22.15 -0.86 -15.53
C SER A 293 21.65 -0.48 -16.93
N PHE A 294 21.37 0.79 -17.18
CA PHE A 294 20.89 1.34 -18.45
C PHE A 294 21.03 2.87 -18.48
#